data_AF-A0AAJ5WVF5-F1
#
_entry.id   AF-A0AAJ5WVF5-F1
#
_cell.length_a   1.000
_cell.length_b   1.000
_cell.length_c   1.000
_cell.angle_alpha   90.00
_cell.angle_beta   90.00
_cell.angle_gamma   90.00
#
_symmetry.space_group_name_H-M   'P 1'
#
loop_
_entity.id
_entity.type
_entity.pdbx_description
1 polymer ?
#
loop_
_entity_poly.entity_id
_entity_poly.type
_entity_poly.pdbx_seq_one_letter_code
_entity_poly.pdbx_strand_id
1 'polypeptide(L)' 'MSTPTNFTVWYQEKELQVQLVRTGKQVLYRVLSADQQLAFFLTRAQDAEGSFFWTSIPEGRQQLAEEIGVLIEAYLLS' A
#
# COMPACT_ATOMS: atom_id res chain seq x y z
N MET A 1 -8.43 12.84 -13.78
CA MET A 1 -7.96 11.48 -14.10
C MET A 1 -8.50 10.54 -13.04
N SER A 2 -9.03 9.38 -13.41
CA SER A 2 -9.52 8.37 -12.47
C SER A 2 -8.35 7.55 -11.93
N THR A 3 -8.18 7.48 -10.61
CA THR A 3 -7.19 6.60 -9.98
C THR A 3 -7.47 5.15 -10.37
N PRO A 4 -6.51 4.41 -10.95
CA PRO A 4 -6.72 3.01 -11.30
C PRO A 4 -6.98 2.18 -10.04
N THR A 5 -8.02 1.34 -10.12
CA THR A 5 -8.45 0.51 -8.98
C THR A 5 -7.48 -0.65 -8.73
N ASN A 6 -6.77 -1.11 -9.77
CA ASN A 6 -5.79 -2.19 -9.70
C ASN A 6 -4.55 -1.80 -10.51
N PHE A 7 -3.36 -2.06 -9.98
CA PHE A 7 -2.08 -1.86 -10.66
C PHE A 7 -1.00 -2.77 -10.09
N THR A 8 0.20 -2.74 -10.67
CA THR A 8 1.34 -3.51 -10.17
C THR A 8 2.52 -2.61 -9.84
N VAL A 9 3.29 -3.02 -8.83
CA VAL A 9 4.57 -2.40 -8.45
C VAL A 9 5.64 -3.46 -8.32
N TRP A 10 6.90 -3.09 -8.58
CA TRP A 10 8.05 -3.98 -8.42
C TRP A 10 8.75 -3.72 -7.09
N TYR A 11 8.87 -4.75 -6.26
CA TYR A 11 9.54 -4.69 -4.95
C TYR A 11 10.48 -5.89 -4.79
N GLN A 12 11.78 -5.64 -4.60
CA GLN A 12 12.80 -6.69 -4.41
C GLN A 12 12.69 -7.85 -5.42
N GLU A 13 12.65 -7.51 -6.72
CA GLU A 13 12.53 -8.49 -7.83
C GLU A 13 11.20 -9.27 -7.85
N LYS A 14 10.23 -8.89 -7.02
CA LYS A 14 8.88 -9.46 -7.00
C LYS A 14 7.88 -8.45 -7.55
N GLU A 15 7.01 -8.94 -8.42
CA GLU A 15 5.82 -8.20 -8.82
C GLU A 15 4.75 -8.31 -7.72
N LEU A 16 4.27 -7.15 -7.26
CA LEU A 16 3.18 -7.04 -6.31
C LEU A 16 1.96 -6.48 -7.02
N GLN A 17 0.83 -7.17 -6.87
CA GLN A 17 -0.47 -6.67 -7.28
C GLN A 17 -1.02 -5.77 -6.17
N VAL A 18 -1.41 -4.57 -6.54
CA VAL A 18 -2.00 -3.59 -5.64
C VAL A 18 -3.43 -3.32 -6.07
N GLN A 19 -4.36 -3.49 -5.13
CA GLN A 19 -5.77 -3.18 -5.32
C GLN A 19 -6.20 -2.09 -4.33
N LEU A 20 -6.75 -1.00 -4.87
CA LEU A 20 -7.39 0.05 -4.11
C LEU A 20 -8.73 -0.45 -3.54
N VAL A 21 -8.84 -0.47 -2.22
CA VAL A 21 -10.05 -0.85 -1.49
C VAL A 21 -10.52 0.35 -0.67
N ARG A 22 -11.71 0.87 -1.00
CA ARG A 22 -12.33 1.96 -0.22
C ARG A 22 -13.27 1.36 0.81
N THR A 23 -13.03 1.62 2.09
CA THR A 23 -13.89 1.20 3.19
C THR A 23 -14.33 2.41 4.00
N GLY A 24 -15.59 2.83 3.80
CA GLY A 24 -16.11 4.07 4.38
C GLY A 24 -15.26 5.29 3.97
N LYS A 25 -14.64 5.94 4.96
CA LYS A 25 -13.74 7.10 4.76
C LYS A 25 -12.27 6.72 4.58
N GLN A 26 -11.92 5.45 4.73
CA GLN A 26 -10.55 4.98 4.65
C GLN A 26 -10.22 4.43 3.27
N VAL A 27 -8.97 4.67 2.87
CA VAL A 27 -8.37 4.08 1.68
C VAL A 27 -7.37 3.02 2.14
N LEU A 28 -7.61 1.79 1.71
CA LEU A 28 -6.72 0.66 1.91
C LEU A 28 -6.15 0.23 0.56
N TYR A 29 -4.92 -0.25 0.58
CA TYR A 29 -4.26 -0.87 -0.56
C TYR A 29 -4.00 -2.32 -0.21
N ARG A 30 -4.75 -3.22 -0.83
CA ARG A 30 -4.49 -4.65 -0.71
C ARG A 30 -3.27 -4.99 -1.56
N VAL A 31 -2.22 -5.52 -0.93
CA VAL A 31 -0.97 -5.90 -1.58
C VAL A 31 -0.86 -7.42 -1.59
N LEU A 32 -0.58 -7.97 -2.77
CA LEU A 32 -0.46 -9.41 -2.99
C LEU A 32 0.79 -9.71 -3.82
N SER A 33 1.59 -10.69 -3.39
CA SER A 33 2.59 -11.29 -4.28
C SER A 33 1.95 -12.27 -5.26
N ALA A 34 2.59 -12.50 -6.41
CA ALA A 34 2.11 -13.44 -7.43
C ALA A 34 1.91 -14.87 -6.89
N ASP A 35 2.75 -15.29 -5.93
CA ASP A 35 2.67 -16.59 -5.23
C ASP A 35 1.69 -16.61 -4.05
N GLN A 36 1.02 -15.47 -3.77
CA GLN A 36 0.09 -15.24 -2.67
C GLN A 36 0.65 -15.51 -1.27
N GLN A 37 1.96 -15.71 -1.12
CA GLN A 37 2.62 -15.91 0.18
C GLN A 37 2.63 -14.62 1.01
N LEU A 38 2.54 -13.47 0.34
CA LEU A 38 2.46 -12.16 0.96
C LEU A 38 1.09 -11.55 0.63
N ALA A 39 0.25 -11.40 1.66
CA ALA A 39 -1.05 -10.74 1.56
C ALA A 39 -1.27 -9.87 2.81
N PHE A 40 -1.43 -8.57 2.59
CA PHE A 40 -1.66 -7.59 3.66
C PHE A 40 -2.27 -6.31 3.09
N PHE A 41 -2.76 -5.45 3.98
CA PHE A 41 -3.24 -4.13 3.59
C PHE A 41 -2.26 -3.05 4.01
N LEU A 42 -2.14 -2.02 3.18
CA LEU A 42 -1.47 -0.77 3.50
C LEU A 42 -2.45 0.38 3.58
N THR A 43 -2.17 1.34 4.46
CA THR A 43 -2.93 2.57 4.56
C THR A 43 -2.03 3.72 5.00
N ARG A 44 -2.49 4.95 4.75
CA ARG A 44 -1.89 6.16 5.32
C ARG A 44 -2.47 6.39 6.70
N ALA A 45 -1.62 6.35 7.72
CA ALA A 45 -1.95 6.76 9.07
C ALA A 45 -1.40 8.17 9.33
N GLN A 46 -1.92 8.81 10.38
CA GLN A 46 -1.44 10.10 10.86
C GLN A 46 -0.95 9.92 12.29
N ASP A 47 0.25 10.42 12.61
CA ASP A 47 0.77 10.39 13.96
C ASP A 47 0.20 11.53 14.84
N ALA A 48 0.62 11.58 16.10
CA ALA A 48 0.16 12.59 17.06
C ALA A 48 0.61 14.02 16.71
N GLU A 49 1.66 14.17 15.90
CA GLU A 49 2.19 15.46 15.44
C GLU A 49 1.52 15.92 14.14
N GLY A 50 0.70 15.07 13.54
CA GLY A 50 -0.03 15.35 12.32
C GLY A 50 0.67 14.89 11.04
N SER A 51 1.81 14.20 11.14
CA SER A 51 2.56 13.69 9.99
C SER A 51 1.94 12.40 9.47
N PHE A 52 1.90 12.26 8.14
CA PHE A 52 1.39 11.04 7.50
C PHE A 52 2.50 10.04 7.24
N PHE A 53 2.21 8.77 7.51
CA PHE A 53 3.13 7.65 7.31
C PHE A 53 2.40 6.42 6.78
N TRP A 54 3.13 5.49 6.17
CA TRP A 54 2.53 4.25 5.65
C TRP A 54 2.55 3.17 6.71
N THR A 55 1.45 2.45 6.90
CA THR A 55 1.40 1.34 7.87
C THR A 55 0.62 0.14 7.35
N SER A 56 0.85 -1.01 7.97
CA SER A 56 0.24 -2.28 7.59
C SER A 56 -0.93 -2.68 8.47
N ILE A 57 -1.88 -3.43 7.90
CA ILE A 57 -2.97 -4.09 8.62
C ILE A 57 -2.91 -5.60 8.28
N PRO A 58 -2.73 -6.49 9.27
CA PRO A 58 -2.41 -6.19 10.66
C PRO A 58 -1.05 -5.48 10.82
N GLU A 59 -0.87 -4.82 11.95
CA GLU A 59 0.37 -4.13 12.31
C GLU A 59 1.56 -5.10 12.46
N GLY A 60 2.77 -4.56 12.56
CA GLY A 60 4.01 -5.34 12.73
C GLY A 60 4.87 -5.47 11.47
N ARG A 61 4.51 -4.81 10.36
CA ARG A 61 5.29 -4.76 9.12
C ARG A 61 5.63 -3.33 8.71
N GLN A 62 5.98 -2.48 9.66
CA GLN A 62 6.15 -1.03 9.44
C GLN A 62 7.20 -0.72 8.35
N GLN A 63 8.37 -1.34 8.41
CA GLN A 63 9.41 -1.12 7.39
C GLN A 63 8.92 -1.49 5.98
N LEU A 64 8.31 -2.67 5.85
CA LEU A 64 7.75 -3.14 4.58
C LEU A 64 6.65 -2.20 4.07
N ALA A 65 5.84 -1.65 4.98
CA ALA A 65 4.78 -0.71 4.66
C ALA A 65 5.31 0.61 4.12
N GLU A 66 6.33 1.18 4.74
CA GLU A 66 7.00 2.39 4.24
C GLU A 66 7.61 2.15 2.86
N GLU A 67 8.36 1.06 2.69
CA GLU A 67 9.04 0.76 1.43
C GLU A 67 8.05 0.57 0.27
N ILE A 68 6.99 -0.22 0.45
CA ILE A 68 5.99 -0.46 -0.60
C ILE A 68 5.05 0.75 -0.76
N GLY A 69 4.74 1.45 0.32
CA GLY A 69 3.89 2.63 0.29
C GLY A 69 4.44 3.75 -0.58
N VAL A 70 5.76 3.97 -0.56
CA VAL A 70 6.43 4.93 -1.44
C VAL A 70 6.27 4.53 -2.93
N LEU A 71 6.31 3.24 -3.25
CA LEU A 71 6.10 2.76 -4.62
C LEU A 71 4.66 3.00 -5.09
N ILE A 72 3.69 2.79 -4.21
CA ILE A 72 2.28 3.10 -4.46
C ILE A 72 2.11 4.60 -4.72
N GLU A 73 2.69 5.45 -3.86
CA GLU A 73 2.61 6.91 -4.01
C GLU A 73 3.22 7.38 -5.33
N ALA A 74 4.39 6.87 -5.69
CA ALA A 74 5.06 7.19 -6.95
C ALA A 74 4.20 6.81 -8.17
N TYR A 75 3.56 5.64 -8.15
CA TYR A 75 2.66 5.20 -9.21
C TYR A 75 1.40 6.07 -9.32
N LEU A 76 0.86 6.55 -8.20
CA LEU A 76 -0.35 7.37 -8.19
C LEU A 76 -0.10 8.82 -8.65
N LEU A 77 1.14 9.30 -8.55
CA LEU A 77 1.55 10.63 -8.97
C LEU A 77 2.03 10.70 -10.43
N SER A 78 2.29 9.55 -11.07
CA SER A 78 2.69 9.46 -12.49
C SER A 78 1.49 9.58 -13.43
#